data_AF-A0A132TK44-F1
#
_entry.id   AF-A0A132TK44-F1
#
_cell.length_a   1.000
_cell.length_b   1.000
_cell.length_c   1.000
_cell.angle_alpha   90.00
_cell.angle_beta   90.00
_cell.angle_gamma   90.00
#
_symmetry.space_group_name_H-M   'P 1'
#
loop_
_entity.id
_entity.type
_entity.pdbx_description
1 polymer ?
#
loop_
_entity_poly.entity_id
_entity_poly.type
_entity_poly.pdbx_seq_one_letter_code
_entity_poly.pdbx_strand_id
1 'polypeptide(L)'
;MMWRSLSADWLKIRGKGLWFLVFLGPVGLLAMQGLNFGMRYDYLTGEYQSDLWGGLLSNLADFVPVALYLGGTLVCSLLANVEHQTSSWKQLLALPISRTAVFMAKLLICLLLVAVSCALLSAGTVVLGLLLGFGSQPVPYADVLRIGFASYAAALPVIALQLWLSLSSRNQTLPVSLGLTLSLLSLFSTFLSEWVPLSWPALAWSTSRPWLFSGAGLLLGLLVLLPGAVHFARKDVN
;
A
#
# COMPACT_ATOMS: atom_id res chain seq x y z
N MET A 1 -3.28 7.38 -25.97
CA MET A 1 -4.40 7.88 -25.14
C MET A 1 -4.08 7.76 -23.65
N MET A 2 -3.86 6.55 -23.10
CA MET A 2 -3.57 6.33 -21.67
C MET A 2 -2.34 7.09 -21.13
N TRP A 3 -1.26 7.15 -21.91
CA TRP A 3 -0.02 7.86 -21.53
C TRP A 3 -0.21 9.38 -21.32
N ARG A 4 -1.09 10.02 -22.10
CA ARG A 4 -1.39 11.45 -21.96
C ARG A 4 -2.22 11.73 -20.71
N SER A 5 -3.09 10.79 -20.33
CA SER A 5 -3.82 10.84 -19.06
C SER A 5 -2.89 10.66 -17.87
N LEU A 6 -1.94 9.70 -17.97
CA LEU A 6 -0.92 9.47 -16.95
C LEU A 6 -0.02 10.70 -16.74
N SER A 7 0.45 11.34 -17.81
CA SER A 7 1.29 12.54 -17.69
C SER A 7 0.55 13.71 -17.06
N ALA A 8 -0.74 13.88 -17.39
CA ALA A 8 -1.58 14.94 -16.82
C ALA A 8 -1.82 14.70 -15.32
N ASP A 9 -2.14 13.45 -14.93
CA ASP A 9 -2.33 13.10 -13.52
C ASP A 9 -1.02 13.21 -12.74
N TRP A 10 0.12 12.83 -13.32
CA TRP A 10 1.44 12.99 -12.71
C TRP A 10 1.78 14.46 -12.40
N LEU A 11 1.47 15.37 -13.33
CA LEU A 11 1.65 16.81 -13.12
C LEU A 11 0.76 17.35 -12.01
N LYS A 12 -0.51 16.91 -11.93
CA LYS A 12 -1.43 17.29 -10.84
C LYS A 12 -0.93 16.80 -9.47
N ILE A 13 -0.28 15.63 -9.43
CA ILE A 13 0.18 14.97 -8.21
C ILE A 13 1.43 15.62 -7.63
N ARG A 14 2.32 16.14 -8.48
CA ARG A 14 3.66 16.63 -8.10
C ARG A 14 3.65 17.73 -7.02
N GLY A 15 2.56 18.49 -6.88
CA GLY A 15 2.42 19.58 -5.89
C GLY A 15 1.36 19.36 -4.81
N LYS A 16 0.72 18.19 -4.73
CA LYS A 16 -0.43 17.93 -3.84
C LYS A 16 -0.10 17.10 -2.58
N GLY A 17 1.19 16.90 -2.28
CA GLY A 17 1.61 16.19 -1.07
C GLY A 17 1.52 14.65 -1.11
N LEU A 18 1.18 14.03 -2.25
CA LEU A 18 1.19 12.56 -2.36
C LEU A 18 2.57 11.97 -2.10
N TRP A 19 3.64 12.62 -2.58
CA TRP A 19 5.00 12.19 -2.29
C TRP A 19 5.27 12.16 -0.79
N PHE A 20 4.80 13.17 -0.05
CA PHE A 20 4.93 13.18 1.40
C PHE A 20 4.25 11.95 2.03
N LEU A 21 3.06 11.56 1.58
CA LEU A 21 2.40 10.34 2.06
C LEU A 21 3.17 9.05 1.71
N VAL A 22 3.73 8.99 0.49
CA VAL A 22 4.54 7.85 0.02
C VAL A 22 5.77 7.65 0.90
N PHE A 23 6.39 8.73 1.37
CA PHE A 23 7.51 8.68 2.30
C PHE A 23 7.06 8.46 3.75
N LEU A 24 5.93 9.02 4.17
CA LEU A 24 5.45 8.99 5.56
C LEU A 24 5.27 7.57 6.08
N GLY A 25 4.67 6.67 5.29
CA GLY A 25 4.47 5.27 5.66
C GLY A 25 5.77 4.54 5.99
N PRO A 26 6.70 4.35 5.03
CA PRO A 26 7.95 3.64 5.27
C PRO A 26 8.85 4.35 6.28
N VAL A 27 8.98 5.68 6.22
CA VAL A 27 9.81 6.42 7.19
C VAL A 27 9.24 6.33 8.60
N GLY A 28 7.91 6.41 8.75
CA GLY A 28 7.25 6.25 10.04
C GLY A 28 7.48 4.87 10.65
N LEU A 29 7.35 3.80 9.86
CA LEU A 29 7.64 2.44 10.31
C LEU A 29 9.12 2.26 10.71
N LEU A 30 10.04 2.75 9.88
CA LEU A 30 11.47 2.64 10.15
C LEU A 30 11.89 3.45 11.38
N ALA A 31 11.34 4.65 11.57
CA ALA A 31 11.59 5.45 12.76
C ALA A 31 11.04 4.77 14.01
N MET A 32 9.82 4.23 13.95
CA MET A 32 9.23 3.47 15.05
C MET A 32 10.08 2.25 15.40
N GLN A 33 10.54 1.49 14.40
CA GLN A 33 11.37 0.32 14.65
C GLN A 33 12.77 0.69 15.13
N GLY A 34 13.35 1.77 14.61
CA GLY A 34 14.61 2.31 15.10
C GLY A 34 14.53 2.75 16.56
N LEU A 35 13.42 3.37 16.98
CA LEU A 35 13.17 3.68 18.39
C LEU A 35 12.96 2.41 19.23
N ASN A 36 12.24 1.42 18.70
CA ASN A 36 12.01 0.14 19.39
C ASN A 36 13.32 -0.60 19.66
N PHE A 37 14.15 -0.80 18.63
CA PHE A 37 15.49 -1.39 18.78
C PHE A 37 16.45 -0.49 19.54
N GLY A 38 16.35 0.84 19.41
CA GLY A 38 17.21 1.76 20.16
C GLY A 38 16.95 1.76 21.66
N MET A 39 15.68 1.69 22.08
CA MET A 39 15.32 1.68 23.51
C MET A 39 15.46 0.31 24.17
N ARG A 40 15.31 -0.78 23.40
CA ARG A 40 15.34 -2.17 23.90
C ARG A 40 16.46 -2.98 23.28
N TYR A 41 17.57 -2.32 22.93
CA TYR A 41 18.64 -2.91 22.13
C TYR A 41 19.19 -4.20 22.74
N ASP A 42 19.63 -4.15 24.00
CA ASP A 42 20.24 -5.31 24.69
C ASP A 42 19.26 -6.49 24.82
N TYR A 43 17.97 -6.20 25.01
CA TYR A 43 16.93 -7.22 25.11
C TYR A 43 16.67 -7.87 23.75
N LEU A 44 16.44 -7.07 22.70
CA LEU A 44 16.08 -7.57 21.38
C LEU A 44 17.26 -8.25 20.68
N THR A 45 18.47 -7.71 20.82
CA THR A 45 19.67 -8.38 20.31
C THR A 45 19.97 -9.66 21.07
N GLY A 46 19.64 -9.73 22.36
CA GLY A 46 19.68 -10.94 23.18
C GLY A 46 18.65 -12.00 22.78
N GLU A 47 17.43 -11.59 22.46
CA GLU A 47 16.34 -12.47 22.03
C GLU A 47 16.58 -13.02 20.62
N TYR A 48 17.09 -12.19 19.70
CA TYR A 48 17.34 -12.53 18.31
C TYR A 48 18.81 -12.80 17.99
N GLN A 49 19.63 -13.23 18.96
CA GLN A 49 21.07 -13.47 18.75
C GLN A 49 21.38 -14.38 17.56
N SER A 50 20.52 -15.37 17.30
CA SER A 50 20.67 -16.31 16.19
C SER A 50 20.31 -15.70 14.83
N ASP A 51 19.40 -14.73 14.77
CA ASP A 51 18.91 -14.11 13.53
C ASP A 51 18.37 -12.69 13.80
N LEU A 52 19.29 -11.72 13.82
CA LEU A 52 18.98 -10.32 14.12
C LEU A 52 18.12 -9.69 13.02
N TRP A 53 18.38 -10.09 11.77
CA TRP A 53 17.62 -9.63 10.60
C TRP A 53 16.19 -10.17 10.61
N GLY A 54 16.01 -11.46 10.92
CA GLY A 54 14.69 -12.07 11.08
C GLY A 54 13.88 -11.41 12.19
N GLY A 55 14.51 -11.07 13.31
CA GLY A 55 13.89 -10.29 14.40
C GLY A 55 13.46 -8.89 13.98
N LEU A 56 14.29 -8.17 13.22
CA LEU A 56 13.93 -6.85 12.68
C LEU A 56 12.75 -6.95 11.70
N LEU A 57 12.79 -7.94 10.80
CA LEU A 57 11.77 -8.13 9.78
C LEU A 57 10.44 -8.59 10.38
N SER A 58 10.45 -9.46 11.39
CA SER A 58 9.23 -9.89 12.09
C SER A 58 8.55 -8.73 12.80
N ASN A 59 9.31 -7.91 13.54
CA ASN A 59 8.76 -6.73 14.20
C ASN A 59 8.21 -5.71 13.19
N LEU A 60 8.89 -5.52 12.05
CA LEU A 60 8.35 -4.67 10.98
C LEU A 60 7.06 -5.24 10.39
N ALA A 61 7.01 -6.55 10.16
CA ALA A 61 5.92 -7.21 9.45
C ALA A 61 4.56 -7.06 10.14
N ASP A 62 4.55 -6.94 11.47
CA ASP A 62 3.32 -6.71 12.24
C ASP A 62 2.64 -5.37 11.90
N PHE A 63 3.42 -4.38 11.45
CA PHE A 63 2.92 -3.04 11.13
C PHE A 63 2.86 -2.74 9.63
N VAL A 64 3.41 -3.60 8.78
CA VAL A 64 3.31 -3.44 7.31
C VAL A 64 1.85 -3.42 6.81
N PRO A 65 0.93 -4.31 7.26
CA PRO A 65 -0.46 -4.30 6.80
C PRO A 65 -1.15 -2.96 7.04
N VAL A 66 -1.02 -2.40 8.25
CA VAL A 66 -1.68 -1.12 8.57
C VAL A 66 -1.11 0.02 7.73
N ALA A 67 0.21 0.04 7.51
CA ALA A 67 0.86 1.06 6.70
C ALA A 67 0.44 0.97 5.23
N LEU A 68 0.33 -0.25 4.68
CA LEU A 68 -0.13 -0.46 3.30
C LEU A 68 -1.59 -0.03 3.12
N TYR A 69 -2.49 -0.44 4.02
CA TYR A 69 -3.91 -0.10 3.89
C TYR A 69 -4.19 1.38 4.17
N LEU A 70 -3.55 1.96 5.19
CA LEU A 70 -3.71 3.38 5.50
C LEU A 70 -3.06 4.25 4.41
N GLY A 71 -1.84 3.92 4.00
CA GLY A 71 -1.15 4.59 2.89
C GLY A 71 -1.94 4.51 1.59
N GLY A 72 -2.40 3.30 1.23
CA GLY A 72 -3.25 3.07 0.06
C GLY A 72 -4.56 3.86 0.12
N THR A 73 -5.21 3.91 1.28
CA THR A 73 -6.44 4.69 1.52
C THR A 73 -6.21 6.18 1.32
N LEU A 74 -5.16 6.73 1.90
CA LEU A 74 -4.84 8.15 1.79
C LEU A 74 -4.45 8.53 0.36
N VAL A 75 -3.66 7.68 -0.32
CA VAL A 75 -3.32 7.87 -1.75
C VAL A 75 -4.59 7.85 -2.60
N CYS A 76 -5.45 6.85 -2.44
CA CYS A 76 -6.72 6.76 -3.18
C CYS A 76 -7.62 7.99 -2.93
N SER A 77 -7.73 8.41 -1.67
CA SER A 77 -8.52 9.57 -1.28
C SER A 77 -7.98 10.87 -1.88
N LEU A 78 -6.67 11.11 -1.80
CA LEU A 78 -6.06 12.29 -2.42
C LEU A 78 -6.21 12.29 -3.93
N LEU A 79 -6.07 11.15 -4.61
CA LEU A 79 -6.34 11.05 -6.05
C LEU A 79 -7.78 11.46 -6.38
N ALA A 80 -8.75 10.96 -5.62
CA ALA A 80 -10.15 11.34 -5.80
C ALA A 80 -10.40 12.83 -5.49
N ASN A 81 -9.73 13.38 -4.46
CA ASN A 81 -9.91 14.78 -4.04
C ASN A 81 -9.35 15.76 -5.05
N VAL A 82 -8.19 15.44 -5.66
CA VAL A 82 -7.63 16.23 -6.76
C VAL A 82 -8.63 16.35 -7.91
N GLU A 83 -9.35 15.27 -8.24
CA GLU A 83 -10.37 15.29 -9.29
C GLU A 83 -11.62 16.10 -8.93
N HIS A 84 -12.10 15.99 -7.69
CA HIS A 84 -13.23 16.80 -7.22
C HIS A 84 -12.90 18.30 -7.17
N GLN A 85 -11.73 18.67 -6.62
CA GLN A 85 -11.33 20.07 -6.47
C GLN A 85 -11.08 20.75 -7.81
N THR A 86 -10.52 20.04 -8.79
CA THR A 86 -10.19 20.63 -10.09
C THR A 86 -11.37 20.61 -11.07
N SER A 87 -12.55 20.10 -10.66
CA SER A 87 -13.68 19.84 -11.57
C SER A 87 -13.27 19.08 -12.84
N SER A 88 -12.15 18.35 -12.79
CA SER A 88 -11.51 17.81 -13.99
C SER A 88 -12.30 16.68 -14.61
N TRP A 89 -13.29 16.14 -13.90
CA TRP A 89 -14.29 15.23 -14.46
C TRP A 89 -14.95 15.80 -15.71
N LYS A 90 -15.38 17.07 -15.70
CA LYS A 90 -16.05 17.70 -16.85
C LYS A 90 -15.08 17.89 -18.02
N GLN A 91 -13.83 18.24 -17.72
CA GLN A 91 -12.78 18.47 -18.72
C GLN A 91 -12.26 17.16 -19.33
N LEU A 92 -12.15 16.09 -18.52
CA LEU A 92 -11.77 14.74 -18.95
C LEU A 92 -12.85 14.10 -19.82
N LEU A 93 -14.13 14.34 -19.53
CA LEU A 93 -15.25 13.86 -20.33
C LEU A 93 -15.40 14.59 -21.68
N ALA A 94 -14.83 15.79 -21.81
CA ALA A 94 -14.79 16.52 -23.08
C ALA A 94 -13.67 16.03 -24.03
N LEU A 95 -12.71 15.26 -23.52
CA LEU A 95 -11.65 14.65 -24.33
C LEU A 95 -12.13 13.30 -24.89
N PRO A 96 -11.66 12.88 -26.09
CA PRO A 96 -12.00 11.58 -26.68
C PRO A 96 -11.21 10.44 -26.01
N ILE A 97 -11.32 10.33 -24.68
CA ILE A 97 -10.64 9.34 -23.84
C ILE A 97 -11.72 8.48 -23.17
N SER A 98 -11.57 7.15 -23.23
CA SER A 98 -12.51 6.26 -22.56
C SER A 98 -12.41 6.40 -21.03
N ARG A 99 -13.56 6.35 -20.35
CA ARG A 99 -13.64 6.39 -18.88
C ARG A 99 -12.84 5.26 -18.22
N THR A 100 -12.78 4.09 -18.87
CA THR A 100 -11.95 2.96 -18.45
C THR A 100 -10.46 3.27 -18.49
N ALA A 101 -9.98 4.00 -19.50
CA ALA A 101 -8.57 4.40 -19.59
C ALA A 101 -8.18 5.38 -18.48
N VAL A 102 -9.09 6.27 -18.07
CA VAL A 102 -8.87 7.18 -16.93
C VAL A 102 -8.78 6.40 -15.62
N PHE A 103 -9.71 5.46 -15.38
CA PHE A 103 -9.66 4.59 -14.20
C PHE A 103 -8.36 3.78 -14.14
N MET A 104 -7.97 3.15 -15.26
CA MET A 104 -6.73 2.36 -15.34
C MET A 104 -5.47 3.22 -15.15
N ALA A 105 -5.45 4.46 -15.66
CA ALA A 105 -4.35 5.38 -15.41
C ALA A 105 -4.20 5.71 -13.91
N LYS A 106 -5.31 6.00 -13.22
CA LYS A 106 -5.31 6.29 -11.78
C LYS A 106 -4.90 5.09 -10.95
N LEU A 107 -5.37 3.91 -11.34
CA LEU A 107 -4.95 2.66 -10.75
C LEU A 107 -3.45 2.46 -10.88
N LEU A 108 -2.89 2.59 -12.08
CA LEU A 108 -1.46 2.44 -12.30
C LEU A 108 -0.64 3.41 -11.45
N ILE A 109 -1.08 4.67 -11.33
CA ILE A 109 -0.43 5.65 -10.46
C ILE A 109 -0.49 5.21 -9.00
N CYS A 110 -1.65 4.78 -8.51
CA CYS A 110 -1.80 4.31 -7.13
C CYS A 110 -0.88 3.11 -6.84
N LEU A 111 -0.88 2.13 -7.74
CA LEU A 111 -0.01 0.95 -7.65
C LEU A 111 1.47 1.33 -7.67
N LEU A 112 1.88 2.25 -8.54
CA LEU A 112 3.27 2.72 -8.61
C LEU A 112 3.69 3.46 -7.34
N LEU A 113 2.83 4.32 -6.79
CA LEU A 113 3.12 5.07 -5.56
C LEU A 113 3.29 4.12 -4.37
N VAL A 114 2.41 3.13 -4.23
CA VAL A 114 2.53 2.12 -3.16
C VAL A 114 3.77 1.23 -3.38
N ALA A 115 4.07 0.84 -4.62
CA ALA A 115 5.29 0.09 -4.94
C ALA A 115 6.57 0.87 -4.60
N VAL A 116 6.57 2.19 -4.80
CA VAL A 116 7.69 3.06 -4.36
C VAL A 116 7.78 3.09 -2.84
N SER A 117 6.66 3.18 -2.10
CA SER A 117 6.68 3.07 -0.63
C SER A 117 7.25 1.72 -0.17
N CYS A 118 6.90 0.61 -0.83
CA CYS A 118 7.46 -0.71 -0.54
C CYS A 118 8.97 -0.77 -0.80
N ALA A 119 9.43 -0.21 -1.92
CA ALA A 119 10.86 -0.15 -2.22
C ALA A 119 11.63 0.70 -1.20
N LEU A 120 11.05 1.82 -0.76
CA LEU A 120 11.60 2.67 0.30
C LEU A 120 11.64 1.94 1.65
N LEU A 121 10.60 1.19 2.00
CA LEU A 121 10.58 0.37 3.20
C LEU A 121 11.71 -0.67 3.13
N SER A 122 11.80 -1.45 2.04
CA SER A 122 12.84 -2.45 1.85
C SER A 122 14.26 -1.85 1.94
N ALA A 123 14.52 -0.75 1.21
CA ALA A 123 15.82 -0.10 1.24
C ALA A 123 16.14 0.47 2.63
N GLY A 124 15.17 1.11 3.27
CA GLY A 124 15.33 1.67 4.61
C GLY A 124 15.50 0.62 5.69
N THR A 125 14.91 -0.57 5.55
CA THR A 125 15.15 -1.70 6.46
C THR A 125 16.60 -2.17 6.40
N VAL A 126 17.20 -2.23 5.21
CA VAL A 126 18.64 -2.54 5.06
C VAL A 126 19.48 -1.48 5.77
N VAL A 127 19.20 -0.20 5.52
CA VAL A 127 19.92 0.91 6.16
C VAL A 127 19.78 0.83 7.68
N LEU A 128 18.58 0.60 8.20
CA LEU A 128 18.32 0.51 9.63
C LEU A 128 19.07 -0.67 10.27
N GLY A 129 19.03 -1.86 9.67
CA GLY A 129 19.78 -3.02 10.19
C GLY A 129 21.29 -2.80 10.20
N LEU A 130 21.83 -2.10 9.18
CA LEU A 130 23.24 -1.70 9.16
C LEU A 130 23.58 -0.68 10.26
N LEU A 131 22.71 0.31 10.50
CA LEU A 131 22.88 1.30 11.57
C LEU A 131 22.80 0.65 12.97
N LEU A 132 22.00 -0.41 13.11
CA LEU A 132 21.87 -1.21 14.33
C LEU A 132 23.02 -2.21 14.52
N GLY A 133 24.01 -2.25 13.62
CA GLY A 133 25.19 -3.10 13.78
C GLY A 133 24.99 -4.57 13.38
N PHE A 134 23.93 -4.90 12.64
CA PHE A 134 23.66 -6.29 12.19
C PHE A 134 24.56 -6.75 11.03
N GLY A 135 25.58 -5.95 10.67
CA GLY A 135 26.51 -6.26 9.57
C GLY A 135 27.40 -7.48 9.80
N SER A 136 27.39 -8.08 11.00
CA SER A 136 28.03 -9.36 11.26
C SER A 136 27.31 -10.54 10.61
N GLN A 137 26.01 -10.40 10.32
CA GLN A 137 25.19 -11.40 9.64
C GLN A 137 24.90 -10.96 8.20
N PRO A 138 24.83 -11.90 7.23
CA PRO A 138 24.55 -11.56 5.84
C PRO A 138 23.14 -10.97 5.72
N VAL A 139 23.01 -9.88 4.95
CA VAL A 139 21.72 -9.22 4.71
C VAL A 139 20.79 -10.16 3.93
N PRO A 140 19.60 -10.51 4.46
CA PRO A 140 18.65 -11.37 3.76
C PRO A 140 17.82 -10.57 2.75
N TYR A 141 18.43 -10.19 1.63
CA TYR A 141 17.80 -9.37 0.59
C TYR A 141 16.46 -9.94 0.08
N ALA A 142 16.35 -11.28 0.01
CA ALA A 142 15.12 -11.94 -0.40
C ALA A 142 13.96 -11.66 0.56
N ASP A 143 14.21 -11.74 1.87
CA ASP A 143 13.18 -11.51 2.89
C ASP A 143 12.85 -10.03 3.04
N VAL A 144 13.83 -9.15 2.88
CA VAL A 144 13.64 -7.69 2.85
C VAL A 144 12.79 -7.25 1.64
N LEU A 145 12.92 -7.90 0.50
CA LEU A 145 12.03 -7.65 -0.65
C LEU A 145 10.67 -8.30 -0.45
N ARG A 146 10.63 -9.49 0.15
CA ARG A 146 9.39 -10.22 0.43
C ARG A 146 8.45 -9.44 1.34
N ILE A 147 8.94 -8.89 2.44
CA ILE A 147 8.10 -8.11 3.37
C ILE A 147 7.45 -6.89 2.69
N GLY A 148 8.14 -6.26 1.74
CA GLY A 148 7.58 -5.12 0.98
C GLY A 148 6.61 -5.57 -0.11
N PHE A 149 7.08 -6.42 -1.04
CA PHE A 149 6.37 -6.71 -2.28
C PHE A 149 5.36 -7.86 -2.16
N ALA A 150 5.60 -8.87 -1.32
CA ALA A 150 4.64 -9.95 -1.11
C ALA A 150 3.42 -9.44 -0.33
N SER A 151 3.65 -8.68 0.74
CA SER A 151 2.56 -8.02 1.49
C SER A 151 1.82 -7.00 0.64
N TYR A 152 2.51 -6.29 -0.27
CA TYR A 152 1.85 -5.43 -1.25
C TYR A 152 0.94 -6.20 -2.21
N ALA A 153 1.41 -7.29 -2.81
CA ALA A 153 0.61 -8.13 -3.69
C ALA A 153 -0.64 -8.69 -2.99
N ALA A 154 -0.48 -9.08 -1.72
CA ALA A 154 -1.58 -9.54 -0.87
C ALA A 154 -2.59 -8.43 -0.53
N ALA A 155 -2.15 -7.18 -0.41
CA ALA A 155 -3.00 -6.03 -0.06
C ALA A 155 -3.80 -5.46 -1.25
N LEU A 156 -3.47 -5.87 -2.47
CA LEU A 156 -4.10 -5.37 -3.71
C LEU A 156 -5.63 -5.37 -3.73
N PRO A 157 -6.33 -6.41 -3.23
CA PRO A 157 -7.79 -6.41 -3.30
C PRO A 157 -8.44 -5.29 -2.49
N VAL A 158 -7.89 -5.00 -1.32
CA VAL A 158 -8.38 -3.91 -0.46
C VAL A 158 -8.04 -2.56 -1.08
N ILE A 159 -6.83 -2.38 -1.61
CA ILE A 159 -6.42 -1.14 -2.29
C ILE A 159 -7.29 -0.89 -3.53
N ALA A 160 -7.57 -1.93 -4.32
CA ALA A 160 -8.44 -1.88 -5.49
C ALA A 160 -9.87 -1.47 -5.12
N LEU A 161 -10.45 -2.10 -4.09
CA LEU A 161 -11.76 -1.77 -3.57
C LEU A 161 -11.82 -0.32 -3.08
N GLN A 162 -10.78 0.11 -2.36
CA GLN A 162 -10.67 1.45 -1.81
C GLN A 162 -10.59 2.52 -2.90
N LEU A 163 -9.82 2.27 -3.97
CA LEU A 163 -9.74 3.15 -5.13
C LEU A 163 -11.11 3.27 -5.82
N TRP A 164 -11.77 2.14 -6.05
CA TRP A 164 -13.09 2.11 -6.68
C TRP A 164 -14.13 2.88 -5.86
N LEU A 165 -14.19 2.68 -4.54
CA LEU A 165 -15.07 3.42 -3.66
C LEU A 165 -14.74 4.92 -3.64
N SER A 166 -13.46 5.28 -3.57
CA SER A 166 -13.01 6.68 -3.53
C SER A 166 -13.40 7.44 -4.81
N LEU A 167 -13.29 6.79 -5.97
CA LEU A 167 -13.68 7.40 -7.26
C LEU A 167 -15.19 7.35 -7.50
N SER A 168 -15.90 6.36 -6.96
CA SER A 168 -17.34 6.20 -7.16
C SER A 168 -18.17 7.03 -6.18
N SER A 169 -17.63 7.44 -5.03
CA SER A 169 -18.39 8.22 -4.06
C SER A 169 -18.36 9.71 -4.36
N ARG A 170 -19.54 10.37 -4.31
CA ARG A 170 -19.63 11.84 -4.29
C ARG A 170 -19.16 12.42 -2.96
N ASN A 171 -19.35 11.67 -1.86
CA ASN A 171 -18.93 12.05 -0.53
C ASN A 171 -17.66 11.27 -0.13
N GLN A 172 -16.53 11.96 -0.02
CA GLN A 172 -15.24 11.33 0.28
C GLN A 172 -15.12 10.82 1.72
N THR A 173 -15.95 11.32 2.64
CA THR A 173 -15.92 10.88 4.04
C THR A 173 -16.18 9.39 4.17
N LEU A 174 -17.09 8.83 3.37
CA LEU A 174 -17.44 7.41 3.45
C LEU A 174 -16.28 6.48 3.04
N PRO A 175 -15.67 6.61 1.83
CA PRO A 175 -14.50 5.82 1.47
C PRO A 175 -13.33 5.99 2.44
N VAL A 176 -13.06 7.23 2.90
CA VAL A 176 -11.94 7.49 3.79
C VAL A 176 -12.13 6.83 5.14
N SER A 177 -13.30 6.98 5.76
CA SER A 177 -13.61 6.33 7.04
C SER A 177 -13.54 4.80 6.93
N LEU A 178 -14.03 4.22 5.83
CA LEU A 178 -13.97 2.78 5.61
C LEU A 178 -12.52 2.28 5.43
N GLY A 179 -11.70 3.00 4.68
CA GLY A 179 -10.30 2.64 4.52
C GLY A 179 -9.50 2.78 5.83
N LEU A 180 -9.81 3.81 6.63
CA LEU A 180 -9.25 3.97 7.98
C LEU A 180 -9.65 2.82 8.90
N THR A 181 -10.93 2.44 8.94
CA THR A 181 -11.37 1.31 9.79
C THR A 181 -10.72 0.01 9.35
N LEU A 182 -10.69 -0.29 8.04
CA LEU A 182 -10.00 -1.48 7.53
C LEU A 182 -8.52 -1.48 7.89
N SER A 183 -7.84 -0.33 7.78
CA SER A 183 -6.44 -0.23 8.18
C SER A 183 -6.24 -0.55 9.66
N LEU A 184 -7.06 0.02 10.56
CA LEU A 184 -6.97 -0.27 11.99
C LEU A 184 -7.32 -1.72 12.33
N LEU A 185 -8.32 -2.30 11.66
CA LEU A 185 -8.66 -3.71 11.83
C LEU A 185 -7.52 -4.64 11.40
N SER A 186 -6.65 -4.22 10.48
CA SER A 186 -5.52 -5.03 10.04
C SER A 186 -4.47 -5.25 11.13
N LEU A 187 -4.39 -4.38 12.16
CA LEU A 187 -3.54 -4.60 13.34
C LEU A 187 -3.98 -5.83 14.14
N PHE A 188 -5.25 -6.22 14.00
CA PHE A 188 -5.83 -7.39 14.63
C PHE A 188 -5.88 -8.59 13.67
N SER A 189 -5.08 -8.58 12.60
CA SER A 189 -5.10 -9.63 11.57
C SER A 189 -4.92 -11.04 12.11
N THR A 190 -4.20 -11.19 13.23
CA THR A 190 -3.97 -12.48 13.91
C THR A 190 -5.28 -13.09 14.46
N PHE A 191 -6.28 -12.26 14.75
CA PHE A 191 -7.62 -12.71 15.19
C PHE A 191 -8.58 -12.90 14.03
N LEU A 192 -8.20 -12.50 12.81
CA LEU A 192 -9.02 -12.65 11.62
C LEU A 192 -8.74 -14.00 10.96
N SER A 193 -9.78 -14.57 10.35
CA SER A 193 -9.62 -15.80 9.58
C SER A 193 -8.73 -15.58 8.35
N GLU A 194 -8.02 -16.63 7.93
CA GLU A 194 -7.22 -16.68 6.70
C GLU A 194 -8.05 -16.42 5.43
N TRP A 195 -9.37 -16.61 5.51
CA TRP A 195 -10.30 -16.35 4.41
C TRP A 195 -10.58 -14.85 4.20
N VAL A 196 -10.21 -14.00 5.17
CA VAL A 196 -10.46 -12.56 5.10
C VAL A 196 -9.28 -11.88 4.40
N PRO A 197 -9.48 -11.20 3.25
CA PRO A 197 -8.38 -10.56 2.51
C PRO A 197 -7.58 -9.55 3.32
N LEU A 198 -8.18 -9.00 4.39
CA LEU A 198 -7.54 -8.07 5.30
C LEU A 198 -6.30 -8.68 6.00
N SER A 199 -6.31 -9.99 6.31
CA SER A 199 -5.21 -10.67 6.99
C SER A 199 -4.08 -11.11 6.04
N TRP A 200 -4.33 -11.12 4.73
CA TRP A 200 -3.40 -11.68 3.74
C TRP A 200 -2.00 -11.02 3.72
N PRO A 201 -1.83 -9.69 3.89
CA PRO A 201 -0.50 -9.09 3.95
C PRO A 201 0.35 -9.55 5.13
N ALA A 202 -0.29 -9.83 6.27
CA ALA A 202 0.38 -10.41 7.43
C ALA A 202 0.73 -11.89 7.17
N LEU A 203 -0.21 -12.65 6.60
CA LEU A 203 -0.02 -14.08 6.26
C LEU A 203 1.04 -14.30 5.17
N ALA A 204 1.22 -13.34 4.27
CA ALA A 204 2.28 -13.35 3.26
C ALA A 204 3.70 -13.34 3.87
N TRP A 205 3.83 -12.86 5.11
CA TRP A 205 5.08 -12.95 5.87
C TRP A 205 5.10 -14.15 6.81
N SER A 206 4.07 -14.30 7.66
CA SER A 206 4.09 -15.26 8.78
C SER A 206 3.91 -16.72 8.38
N THR A 207 3.34 -17.00 7.20
CA THR A 207 3.03 -18.38 6.80
C THR A 207 4.17 -19.01 6.00
N SER A 208 4.31 -20.33 6.12
CA SER A 208 5.25 -21.18 5.36
C SER A 208 4.98 -21.23 3.84
N ARG A 209 3.81 -20.76 3.38
CA ARG A 209 3.42 -20.69 1.95
C ARG A 209 3.03 -19.26 1.54
N PRO A 210 3.98 -18.31 1.54
CA PRO A 210 3.72 -16.89 1.30
C PRO A 210 3.17 -16.55 -0.09
N TRP A 211 3.56 -17.35 -1.08
CA TRP A 211 3.18 -17.17 -2.47
C TRP A 211 1.69 -17.39 -2.71
N LEU A 212 1.03 -18.20 -1.88
CA LEU A 212 -0.41 -18.46 -1.99
C LEU A 212 -1.22 -17.20 -1.72
N PHE A 213 -0.95 -16.50 -0.63
CA PHE A 213 -1.68 -15.28 -0.26
C PHE A 213 -1.35 -14.10 -1.18
N SER A 214 -0.10 -14.02 -1.63
CA SER A 214 0.31 -13.01 -2.62
C SER A 214 -0.37 -13.25 -3.98
N GLY A 215 -0.44 -14.51 -4.43
CA GLY A 215 -1.13 -14.91 -5.65
C GLY A 215 -2.65 -14.73 -5.55
N ALA A 216 -3.25 -15.11 -4.41
CA ALA A 216 -4.67 -14.89 -4.14
C ALA A 216 -5.00 -13.39 -4.11
N GLY A 217 -4.13 -12.56 -3.52
CA GLY A 217 -4.25 -11.11 -3.54
C GLY A 217 -4.22 -10.52 -4.95
N LEU A 218 -3.31 -10.97 -5.80
CA LEU A 218 -3.26 -10.57 -7.21
C LEU A 218 -4.54 -10.97 -7.96
N LEU A 219 -4.99 -12.21 -7.79
CA LEU A 219 -6.18 -12.73 -8.47
C LEU A 219 -7.46 -12.02 -8.00
N LEU A 220 -7.68 -11.93 -6.69
CA LEU A 220 -8.84 -11.24 -6.12
C LEU A 220 -8.80 -9.74 -6.44
N GLY A 221 -7.61 -9.14 -6.42
CA GLY A 221 -7.40 -7.75 -6.83
C GLY A 221 -7.85 -7.53 -8.27
N LEU A 222 -7.38 -8.34 -9.22
CA LEU A 222 -7.83 -8.27 -10.61
C LEU A 222 -9.35 -8.47 -10.75
N LEU A 223 -9.92 -9.43 -10.00
CA LEU A 223 -11.36 -9.69 -10.00
C LEU A 223 -12.20 -8.53 -9.45
N VAL A 224 -11.69 -7.77 -8.48
CA VAL A 224 -12.37 -6.57 -7.95
C VAL A 224 -12.25 -5.39 -8.92
N LEU A 225 -11.15 -5.31 -9.67
CA LEU A 225 -10.89 -4.23 -10.61
C LEU A 225 -11.76 -4.27 -11.87
N LEU A 226 -12.10 -5.47 -12.36
CA LEU A 226 -12.92 -5.62 -13.57
C LEU A 226 -14.35 -5.04 -13.39
N PRO A 227 -15.13 -5.40 -12.34
CA PRO A 227 -16.41 -4.76 -12.05
C PRO A 227 -16.25 -3.28 -11.75
N GLY A 228 -15.19 -2.88 -11.04
CA GLY A 228 -14.92 -1.48 -10.72
C GLY A 228 -14.78 -0.62 -11.97
N ALA A 229 -14.00 -1.09 -12.95
CA ALA A 229 -13.82 -0.43 -14.24
C ALA A 229 -15.11 -0.40 -15.07
N VAL A 230 -15.89 -1.49 -15.08
CA VAL A 230 -17.16 -1.57 -15.82
C VAL A 230 -18.23 -0.65 -15.21
N HIS A 231 -18.37 -0.64 -13.89
CA HIS A 231 -19.28 0.26 -13.18
C HIS A 231 -18.90 1.72 -13.45
N PHE A 232 -17.60 2.03 -13.37
CA PHE A 232 -17.11 3.38 -13.64
C PHE A 232 -17.36 3.82 -15.09
N ALA A 233 -17.27 2.89 -16.06
CA ALA A 233 -17.58 3.18 -17.45
C ALA A 233 -19.06 3.54 -17.67
N ARG A 234 -19.97 2.87 -16.94
CA ARG A 234 -21.42 3.03 -17.08
C ARG A 234 -22.02 4.14 -16.24
N LYS A 235 -21.28 4.68 -15.26
CA LYS A 235 -21.79 5.70 -14.35
C LYS A 235 -21.92 7.05 -15.05
N ASP A 236 -23.13 7.57 -15.12
CA ASP A 236 -23.38 8.92 -15.63
C ASP A 236 -22.96 9.99 -14.63
N VAL A 237 -22.27 11.00 -15.14
CA VAL A 237 -21.81 12.16 -14.37
C VAL A 237 -22.86 13.25 -14.51
N ASN A 238 -23.83 13.26 -13.59
CA ASN A 238 -24.67 14.43 -13.31
C ASN A 238 -23.94 15.37 -12.38
#